data_AF-A0A355T2I8-F1
#
_entry.id   AF-A0A355T2I8-F1
#
_cell.length_a   1.000
_cell.length_b   1.000
_cell.length_c   1.000
_cell.angle_alpha   90.00
_cell.angle_beta   90.00
_cell.angle_gamma   90.00
#
_symmetry.space_group_name_H-M   'P 1'
#
loop_
_entity.id
_entity.type
_entity.pdbx_description
1 polymer ?
#
loop_
_entity_poly.entity_id
_entity_poly.type
_entity_poly.pdbx_seq_one_letter_code
_entity_poly.pdbx_strand_id
1 'polypeptide(L)' 'PRDPKTILQEWAQAQKKGLPRYAAVGRTGPDHAPEFEIELTVSGLPPVVARGPSKRMAEQAAAEQMLKREGISS' A
#
# COMPACT_ATOMS: atom_id res chain seq x y z
N PRO A 1 2.00 8.43 15.32
CA PRO A 1 1.19 7.68 14.32
C PRO A 1 1.82 6.31 14.07
N ARG A 2 1.06 5.21 14.17
CA ARG A 2 1.56 3.86 13.81
C ARG A 2 1.70 3.78 12.29
N ASP A 3 2.76 3.13 11.80
CA ASP A 3 3.04 3.02 10.36
C ASP A 3 1.93 2.20 9.66
N PRO A 4 1.35 2.70 8.56
CA PRO A 4 0.21 2.07 7.89
C PRO A 4 0.54 0.69 7.33
N LYS A 5 1.81 0.41 6.96
CA LYS A 5 2.22 -0.92 6.50
C LYS A 5 2.21 -1.91 7.66
N THR A 6 2.65 -1.48 8.84
CA THR A 6 2.62 -2.31 10.07
C THR A 6 1.18 -2.63 10.48
N ILE A 7 0.29 -1.64 10.52
CA ILE A 7 -1.13 -1.85 10.85
C ILE A 7 -1.77 -2.84 9.87
N LEU A 8 -1.55 -2.65 8.57
CA LEU A 8 -2.11 -3.52 7.55
C LEU A 8 -1.57 -4.95 7.66
N GLN A 9 -0.27 -5.11 7.94
CA GLN A 9 0.34 -6.42 8.14
C GLN A 9 -0.27 -7.14 9.33
N GLU A 10 -0.37 -6.49 10.49
CA GLU A 10 -0.98 -7.06 11.69
C GLU A 10 -2.43 -7.48 11.43
N TRP A 11 -3.21 -6.62 10.78
CA TRP A 11 -4.58 -6.93 10.40
C TRP A 11 -4.67 -8.13 9.43
N ALA A 12 -3.86 -8.16 8.37
CA ALA A 12 -3.90 -9.22 7.38
C ALA A 12 -3.51 -10.58 7.98
N GLN A 13 -2.54 -10.58 8.90
CA GLN A 13 -2.17 -11.77 9.68
C GLN A 13 -3.31 -12.21 10.60
N ALA A 14 -3.92 -11.29 11.35
CA ALA A 14 -5.06 -11.60 12.22
C ALA A 14 -6.26 -12.18 11.45
N GLN A 15 -6.48 -11.71 10.22
CA GLN A 15 -7.53 -12.20 9.31
C GLN A 15 -7.15 -13.48 8.53
N LYS A 16 -5.96 -14.06 8.78
CA LYS A 16 -5.42 -15.23 8.05
C LYS A 16 -5.36 -15.02 6.53
N LYS A 17 -5.16 -13.78 6.08
CA LYS A 17 -5.04 -13.39 4.66
C LYS A 17 -3.60 -13.47 4.12
N GLY A 18 -2.63 -13.80 4.97
CA GLY A 18 -1.22 -13.78 4.63
C GLY A 18 -0.61 -12.38 4.71
N LEU A 19 0.60 -12.21 4.18
CA LEU A 19 1.29 -10.93 4.17
C LEU A 19 0.84 -10.05 2.99
N PRO A 20 0.62 -8.74 3.19
CA PRO A 20 0.40 -7.82 2.08
C PRO A 20 1.60 -7.81 1.13
N ARG A 21 1.34 -7.80 -0.18
CA ARG A 21 2.38 -7.76 -1.23
C ARG A 21 2.32 -6.42 -1.96
N TYR A 22 3.49 -5.80 -2.10
CA TYR A 22 3.69 -4.56 -2.83
C TYR A 22 4.46 -4.83 -4.11
N ALA A 23 4.00 -4.28 -5.23
CA ALA A 23 4.67 -4.39 -6.53
C ALA A 23 4.76 -3.00 -7.18
N ALA A 24 5.95 -2.64 -7.67
CA ALA A 24 6.10 -1.46 -8.51
C ALA A 24 5.56 -1.77 -9.90
N VAL A 25 4.49 -1.08 -10.28
CA VAL A 25 3.78 -1.30 -11.55
C VAL A 25 4.03 -0.16 -12.55
N GLY A 26 4.55 0.97 -12.08
CA GLY A 26 4.84 2.12 -12.93
C GLY A 26 5.82 3.11 -12.32
N ARG A 27 6.43 3.89 -13.20
CA ARG A 27 7.14 5.12 -12.86
C ARG A 27 6.89 6.12 -13.97
N THR A 28 6.39 7.29 -13.59
CA THR A 28 6.07 8.41 -14.48
C THR A 28 6.77 9.67 -13.97
N GLY A 29 6.59 10.79 -14.67
CA GLY A 29 7.16 12.08 -14.30
C GLY A 29 8.61 12.29 -14.77
N PRO A 30 9.09 13.54 -14.70
CA PRO A 30 10.45 13.89 -15.12
C PRO A 30 11.50 13.34 -14.14
N ASP A 31 12.76 13.27 -14.58
CA ASP A 31 13.85 12.70 -13.77
C ASP A 31 14.04 13.38 -12.41
N HIS A 32 13.73 14.67 -12.31
CA HIS A 32 13.82 15.46 -11.07
C HIS A 32 12.55 15.42 -10.20
N ALA A 33 11.45 14.85 -10.71
CA ALA A 33 10.21 14.67 -9.97
C ALA A 33 9.51 13.36 -10.39
N PRO A 34 10.14 12.20 -10.12
CA PRO A 34 9.55 10.92 -10.47
C PRO A 34 8.33 10.63 -9.60
N GLU A 35 7.29 10.08 -10.22
CA GLU A 35 6.12 9.53 -9.55
C GLU A 35 6.16 8.01 -9.68
N PHE A 36 6.23 7.31 -8.55
CA PHE A 36 6.24 5.85 -8.50
C PHE A 36 4.82 5.35 -8.27
N GLU A 37 4.42 4.31 -9.00
CA GLU A 37 3.13 3.65 -8.87
C GLU A 37 3.32 2.26 -8.27
N ILE A 38 2.66 2.01 -7.15
CA ILE A 38 2.73 0.78 -6.37
C ILE A 38 1.34 0.16 -6.30
N GLU A 39 1.25 -1.11 -6.69
CA GLU A 39 0.10 -1.96 -6.43
C GLU A 39 0.30 -2.72 -5.11
N LEU A 40 -0.71 -2.67 -4.26
CA LEU A 40 -0.84 -3.43 -3.02
C LEU A 40 -1.91 -4.49 -3.18
N THR A 41 -1.54 -5.73 -2.85
CA THR A 41 -2.43 -6.89 -2.87
C THR A 41 -2.49 -7.54 -1.50
N VAL A 42 -3.70 -7.93 -1.09
CA VAL A 42 -3.98 -8.73 0.11
C VAL A 42 -4.98 -9.81 -0.29
N SER A 43 -4.74 -11.05 0.14
CA SER A 43 -5.57 -12.19 -0.29
C SER A 43 -7.05 -11.99 0.03
N GLY A 44 -7.89 -12.15 -0.98
CA GLY A 44 -9.33 -11.99 -0.87
C GLY A 44 -9.79 -10.53 -0.69
N LEU A 45 -8.96 -9.55 -1.04
CA LEU A 45 -9.35 -8.16 -1.23
C LEU A 45 -9.00 -7.72 -2.66
N PRO A 46 -9.76 -6.79 -3.27
CA PRO A 46 -9.35 -6.15 -4.50
C PRO A 46 -8.01 -5.41 -4.32
N PRO A 47 -7.13 -5.34 -5.34
CA PRO A 47 -5.89 -4.58 -5.23
C PRO A 47 -6.16 -3.08 -5.00
N VAL A 48 -5.13 -2.38 -4.53
CA VAL A 48 -5.09 -0.91 -4.44
C VAL A 48 -3.85 -0.44 -5.15
N VAL A 49 -3.97 0.61 -5.96
CA VAL A 49 -2.83 1.27 -6.59
C VAL A 49 -2.69 2.67 -6.02
N ALA A 50 -1.48 3.02 -5.59
CA ALA A 50 -1.18 4.36 -5.10
C ALA A 50 0.14 4.87 -5.67
N ARG A 51 0.28 6.20 -5.65
CA ARG A 51 1.41 6.92 -6.21
C ARG A 51 2.13 7.75 -5.17
N GLY A 52 3.40 8.00 -5.40
CA GLY A 52 4.21 8.85 -4.52
C GLY A 52 5.57 9.21 -5.12
N PRO A 53 6.26 10.22 -4.57
CA PRO A 53 7.54 10.69 -5.09
C PRO A 53 8.70 9.71 -4.82
N SER A 54 8.44 8.65 -4.07
CA SER A 54 9.35 7.53 -3.87
C SER A 54 8.54 6.24 -3.74
N LYS A 55 9.17 5.09 -3.99
CA LYS A 55 8.55 3.77 -3.77
C LYS A 55 7.99 3.63 -2.36
N ARG A 56 8.75 4.07 -1.34
CA ARG A 56 8.33 4.00 0.07
C ARG A 56 7.06 4.81 0.33
N MET A 57 6.98 6.03 -0.21
CA MET A 57 5.78 6.87 -0.04
C MET A 57 4.58 6.30 -0.78
N ALA A 58 4.79 5.76 -1.99
CA ALA A 58 3.73 5.09 -2.75
C ALA A 58 3.22 3.82 -2.01
N GLU A 59 4.10 3.03 -1.40
CA GLU A 59 3.73 1.88 -0.57
C GLU A 59 2.92 2.30 0.68
N GLN A 60 3.34 3.35 1.38
CA GLN A 60 2.60 3.87 2.55
C GLN A 60 1.22 4.38 2.12
N ALA A 61 1.13 5.13 1.02
CA ALA A 61 -0.13 5.60 0.47
C ALA A 61 -1.05 4.44 0.07
N ALA A 62 -0.52 3.36 -0.52
CA ALA A 62 -1.31 2.18 -0.85
C ALA A 62 -1.86 1.50 0.41
N ALA A 63 -1.03 1.38 1.46
CA ALA A 63 -1.44 0.82 2.74
C ALA A 63 -2.55 1.65 3.41
N GLU A 64 -2.38 2.97 3.45
CA GLU A 64 -3.39 3.90 3.99
C GLU A 64 -4.72 3.81 3.24
N GLN A 65 -4.67 3.76 1.90
CA GLN A 65 -5.86 3.61 1.08
C GLN A 65 -6.57 2.29 1.34
N MET A 66 -5.84 1.18 1.47
CA MET A 66 -6.42 -0.12 1.80
C MET A 66 -7.05 -0.11 3.19
N LEU A 67 -6.34 0.39 4.21
CA LEU A 67 -6.87 0.51 5.57
C LEU A 67 -8.17 1.33 5.57
N LYS A 68 -8.17 2.48 4.89
CA LYS A 68 -9.35 3.34 4.78
C LYS A 68 -10.51 2.65 4.05
N ARG A 69 -10.23 1.96 2.93
CA ARG A 69 -11.27 1.29 2.13
C ARG A 69 -11.94 0.15 2.89
N GLU A 70 -11.17 -0.61 3.65
CA GLU A 70 -11.67 -1.75 4.42
C GLU A 70 -12.16 -1.35 5.83
N GLY A 71 -12.17 -0.05 6.17
CA GLY A 71 -12.60 0.45 7.47
C GLY A 71 -11.70 0.05 8.64
N ILE A 72 -10.43 -0.29 8.37
CA ILE A 72 -9.46 -0.74 9.36
C ILE A 72 -8.86 0.50 10.02
N SER A 73 -9.44 0.88 11.16
CA SER A 73 -8.94 1.95 12.01
C SER A 73 -8.27 1.34 13.23
N SER A 74 -7.07 1.79 13.58
CA SER A 74 -6.44 1.47 14.87
C SER A 74 -7.12 2.24 16.00
#